data_AF-A0A8K0K9Y8-F1
#
_entry.id   AF-A0A8K0K9Y8-F1
#
_cell.length_a   1.000
_cell.length_b   1.000
_cell.length_c   1.000
_cell.angle_alpha   90.00
_cell.angle_beta   90.00
_cell.angle_gamma   90.00
#
_symmetry.space_group_name_H-M   'P 1'
#
loop_
_entity.id
_entity.type
_entity.pdbx_description
1 polymer ?
#
loop_
_entity_poly.entity_id
_entity_poly.type
_entity_poly.pdbx_seq_one_letter_code
_entity_poly.pdbx_strand_id
1 'polypeptide(L)'
;MAIERICRMRGWSPGTAKHQETRELLLKVWDGLRNRADANRDGQVSHEEWCSMWDEYARDTDRALEWQHSYMNFMFDLEDTSGDGCIDEEEFTTVCSSYGISPEECSRAFRKFSGGDTVTREAFEELWKDYFASENPDAPGNCIFGKTSFD
;
A
#
# COMPACT_ATOMS: atom_id res chain seq x y z
N MET A 1 -6.69 -3.82 -16.11
CA MET A 1 -6.80 -2.84 -15.00
C MET A 1 -6.10 -3.37 -13.75
N ALA A 2 -5.67 -2.53 -12.80
CA ALA A 2 -5.01 -2.98 -11.57
C ALA A 2 -5.83 -4.05 -10.81
N ILE A 3 -7.15 -3.86 -10.76
CA ILE A 3 -8.13 -4.80 -10.16
C ILE A 3 -8.00 -6.21 -10.75
N GLU A 4 -7.85 -6.34 -12.07
CA GLU A 4 -7.75 -7.64 -12.74
C GLU A 4 -6.41 -8.33 -12.46
N ARG A 5 -5.32 -7.56 -12.31
CA ARG A 5 -4.00 -8.09 -11.96
C ARG A 5 -4.00 -8.63 -10.53
N ILE A 6 -4.60 -7.88 -9.61
CA ILE A 6 -4.76 -8.26 -8.19
C ILE A 6 -5.66 -9.49 -8.07
N CYS A 7 -6.83 -9.48 -8.70
CA CYS A 7 -7.75 -10.62 -8.65
C CYS A 7 -7.12 -11.88 -9.27
N ARG A 8 -6.36 -11.75 -10.37
CA ARG A 8 -5.63 -12.87 -10.97
C ARG A 8 -4.54 -13.40 -10.04
N MET A 9 -3.76 -12.52 -9.41
CA MET A 9 -2.71 -12.89 -8.45
C MET A 9 -3.30 -13.63 -7.24
N ARG A 10 -4.45 -13.16 -6.74
CA ARG A 10 -5.15 -13.76 -5.60
C ARG A 10 -6.03 -14.96 -5.96
N GLY A 11 -6.08 -15.37 -7.24
CA GLY A 11 -6.96 -16.45 -7.70
C GLY A 11 -8.47 -16.14 -7.58
N TRP A 12 -8.84 -14.88 -7.40
CA TRP A 12 -10.23 -14.45 -7.30
C TRP A 12 -10.86 -14.36 -8.69
N SER A 13 -11.67 -15.36 -9.03
CA SER A 13 -12.37 -15.40 -10.30
C SER A 13 -13.37 -14.23 -10.44
N PRO A 14 -13.54 -13.67 -11.66
CA PRO A 14 -14.57 -12.68 -11.93
C PRO A 14 -15.95 -13.16 -11.50
N GLY A 15 -16.67 -12.33 -10.75
CA GLY A 15 -18.01 -12.65 -10.23
C GLY A 15 -18.05 -13.32 -8.85
N THR A 16 -16.89 -13.60 -8.23
CA THR A 16 -16.85 -13.97 -6.80
C THR A 16 -17.11 -12.75 -5.90
N ALA A 17 -17.60 -13.00 -4.68
CA ALA A 17 -17.82 -11.93 -3.69
C ALA A 17 -16.55 -11.10 -3.45
N LYS A 18 -15.39 -11.77 -3.31
CA LYS A 18 -14.09 -11.10 -3.14
C LYS A 18 -13.71 -10.21 -4.32
N HIS A 19 -13.92 -10.68 -5.56
CA HIS A 19 -13.69 -9.83 -6.74
C HIS A 19 -14.59 -8.59 -6.74
N GLN A 20 -15.86 -8.71 -6.34
CA GLN A 20 -16.78 -7.58 -6.26
C GLN A 20 -16.41 -6.62 -5.12
N GLU A 21 -16.14 -7.12 -3.92
CA GLU A 21 -15.68 -6.36 -2.75
C GLU A 21 -14.41 -5.56 -3.08
N THR A 22 -13.38 -6.21 -3.62
CA THR A 22 -12.13 -5.55 -4.01
C THR A 22 -12.34 -4.49 -5.07
N ARG A 23 -13.20 -4.76 -6.07
CA ARG A 23 -13.52 -3.79 -7.12
C ARG A 23 -14.22 -2.57 -6.53
N GLU A 24 -15.21 -2.76 -5.66
CA GLU A 24 -15.94 -1.67 -5.02
C GLU A 24 -15.04 -0.85 -4.09
N LEU A 25 -14.17 -1.50 -3.32
CA LEU A 25 -13.19 -0.84 -2.47
C LEU A 25 -12.23 0.03 -3.29
N LEU A 26 -11.65 -0.51 -4.37
CA LEU A 26 -10.74 0.25 -5.22
C LEU A 26 -11.44 1.40 -5.96
N LEU A 27 -12.72 1.26 -6.32
CA LEU A 27 -13.50 2.38 -6.87
C LEU A 27 -13.78 3.46 -5.82
N LYS A 28 -14.09 3.09 -4.58
CA LYS A 28 -14.26 4.05 -3.47
C LYS A 28 -12.97 4.79 -3.15
N VAL A 29 -11.84 4.08 -3.11
CA VAL A 29 -10.50 4.67 -2.95
C VAL A 29 -10.22 5.63 -4.11
N TRP A 30 -10.47 5.20 -5.35
CA TRP A 30 -10.31 6.05 -6.52
C TRP A 30 -11.17 7.31 -6.42
N ASP A 31 -12.47 7.19 -6.14
CA ASP A 31 -13.37 8.35 -6.00
C ASP A 31 -12.88 9.32 -4.90
N GLY A 32 -12.40 8.81 -3.76
CA GLY A 32 -11.80 9.62 -2.70
C GLY A 32 -10.53 10.35 -3.16
N LEU A 33 -9.65 9.63 -3.86
CA LEU A 33 -8.41 10.17 -4.41
C LEU A 33 -8.68 11.33 -5.38
N ARG A 34 -9.51 11.14 -6.40
CA ARG A 34 -9.79 12.21 -7.40
C ARG A 34 -10.50 13.39 -6.76
N ASN A 35 -11.44 13.17 -5.85
CA ASN A 35 -12.08 14.29 -5.15
C ASN A 35 -11.09 15.19 -4.40
N ARG A 36 -9.92 14.65 -4.02
CA ARG A 36 -8.90 15.39 -3.26
C ARG A 36 -7.71 15.86 -4.09
N ALA A 37 -7.27 15.05 -5.05
CA ALA A 37 -6.06 15.27 -5.82
C ALA A 37 -6.33 15.80 -7.23
N ASP A 38 -7.45 15.43 -7.88
CA ASP A 38 -7.81 15.88 -9.24
C ASP A 38 -8.33 17.33 -9.16
N ALA A 39 -7.40 18.27 -9.02
CA ALA A 39 -7.66 19.68 -8.83
C ALA A 39 -8.16 20.32 -10.13
N ASN A 40 -7.66 19.83 -11.27
CA ASN A 40 -8.05 20.31 -12.59
C ASN A 40 -9.35 19.67 -13.12
N ARG A 41 -9.87 18.63 -12.45
CA ARG A 41 -11.09 17.87 -12.78
C ARG A 41 -11.07 17.24 -14.16
N ASP A 42 -9.90 16.80 -14.60
CA ASP A 42 -9.73 16.12 -15.89
C ASP A 42 -9.97 14.60 -15.81
N GLY A 43 -10.23 14.08 -14.60
CA GLY A 43 -10.46 12.67 -14.34
C GLY A 43 -9.18 11.85 -14.19
N GLN A 44 -8.01 12.50 -14.14
CA GLN A 44 -6.71 11.92 -13.90
C GLN A 44 -6.08 12.58 -12.67
N VAL A 45 -5.03 11.96 -12.14
CA VAL A 45 -4.22 12.55 -11.07
C VAL A 45 -2.81 12.65 -11.61
N SER A 46 -2.36 13.89 -11.85
CA SER A 46 -1.00 14.16 -12.30
C SER A 46 0.02 13.92 -11.17
N HIS A 47 1.30 13.86 -11.54
CA HIS A 47 2.38 13.70 -10.56
C HIS A 47 2.40 14.85 -9.53
N GLU A 48 2.16 16.08 -9.97
CA GLU A 48 2.14 17.27 -9.10
C GLU A 48 0.98 17.23 -8.10
N GLU A 49 -0.20 16.81 -8.57
CA GLU A 49 -1.39 16.61 -7.74
C GLU A 49 -1.18 15.49 -6.72
N TRP A 50 -0.56 14.39 -7.14
CA TRP A 50 -0.22 13.28 -6.26
C TRP A 50 0.76 13.70 -5.16
N CYS A 51 1.86 14.38 -5.51
CA CYS A 51 2.83 14.88 -4.55
C CYS A 51 2.19 15.88 -3.58
N SER A 52 1.43 16.86 -4.09
CA SER A 52 0.77 17.88 -3.26
C SER A 52 -0.19 17.27 -2.25
N MET A 53 -0.91 16.22 -2.64
CA MET A 53 -1.81 15.49 -1.77
C MET A 53 -1.07 14.75 -0.66
N TRP A 54 0.03 14.06 -0.97
CA TRP A 54 0.83 13.36 0.04
C TRP A 54 1.61 14.32 0.94
N ASP A 55 2.06 15.46 0.42
CA ASP A 55 2.65 16.54 1.23
C ASP A 55 1.67 17.06 2.27
N GLU A 56 0.38 17.15 1.93
CA GLU A 56 -0.64 17.54 2.89
C GLU A 56 -0.90 16.47 3.94
N TYR A 57 -0.91 15.19 3.53
CA TYR A 57 -1.00 14.06 4.46
C TYR A 57 0.18 14.04 5.44
N ALA A 58 1.41 14.26 4.95
CA ALA A 58 2.61 14.25 5.77
C ALA A 58 2.62 15.34 6.87
N ARG A 59 1.87 16.43 6.68
CA ARG A 59 1.75 17.51 7.68
C ARG A 59 0.87 17.14 8.87
N ASP A 60 -0.08 16.21 8.69
CA ASP A 60 -1.02 15.80 9.73
C ASP A 60 -1.53 14.38 9.44
N THR A 61 -0.66 13.39 9.70
CA THR A 61 -0.96 11.97 9.48
C THR A 61 -2.13 11.47 10.32
N ASP A 62 -2.40 12.11 11.46
CA ASP A 62 -3.52 11.79 12.36
C ASP A 62 -4.87 12.25 11.79
N ARG A 63 -4.86 13.15 10.79
CA ARG A 63 -6.04 13.55 10.01
C ARG A 63 -6.17 12.81 8.68
N ALA A 64 -5.66 11.58 8.64
CA ALA A 64 -5.86 10.68 7.51
C ALA A 64 -7.33 10.64 7.10
N LEU A 65 -7.61 10.88 5.82
CA LEU A 65 -8.95 10.78 5.27
C LEU A 65 -9.37 9.30 5.19
N GLU A 66 -10.67 9.03 5.29
CA GLU A 66 -11.18 7.64 5.26
C GLU A 66 -10.72 6.84 4.03
N TRP A 67 -10.55 7.50 2.89
CA TRP A 67 -10.07 6.84 1.67
C TRP A 67 -8.58 6.46 1.74
N GLN A 68 -7.75 7.24 2.46
CA GLN A 68 -6.33 6.92 2.69
C GLN A 68 -6.21 5.70 3.61
N HIS A 69 -7.01 5.68 4.67
CA HIS A 69 -7.10 4.52 5.56
C HIS A 69 -7.64 3.29 4.81
N SER A 70 -8.64 3.46 3.95
CA SER A 70 -9.15 2.38 3.09
C SER A 70 -8.10 1.88 2.09
N TYR A 71 -7.25 2.79 1.58
CA TYR A 71 -6.16 2.44 0.67
C TYR A 71 -5.04 1.68 1.39
N MET A 72 -4.62 2.13 2.57
CA MET A 72 -3.67 1.41 3.42
C MET A 72 -4.18 0.00 3.74
N ASN A 73 -5.44 -0.13 4.19
CA ASN A 73 -6.05 -1.42 4.47
C ASN A 73 -6.11 -2.33 3.24
N PHE A 74 -6.41 -1.75 2.07
CA PHE A 74 -6.38 -2.49 0.82
C PHE A 74 -4.97 -3.01 0.49
N MET A 75 -3.94 -2.21 0.71
CA MET A 75 -2.55 -2.63 0.49
C MET A 75 -2.12 -3.72 1.48
N PHE A 76 -2.52 -3.61 2.74
CA PHE A 76 -2.34 -4.67 3.73
C PHE A 76 -3.01 -5.98 3.28
N ASP A 77 -4.29 -5.91 2.89
CA ASP A 77 -5.05 -7.06 2.40
C ASP A 77 -4.52 -7.61 1.07
N LEU A 78 -3.68 -6.86 0.37
CA LEU A 78 -2.96 -7.29 -0.83
C LEU A 78 -1.65 -8.02 -0.48
N GLU A 79 -1.08 -7.75 0.69
CA GLU A 79 0.10 -8.42 1.22
C GLU A 79 -0.29 -9.68 1.99
N ASP A 80 -1.24 -9.62 2.93
CA ASP A 80 -1.79 -10.74 3.71
C ASP A 80 -2.56 -11.72 2.81
N THR A 81 -1.84 -12.66 2.19
CA THR A 81 -2.39 -13.67 1.26
C THR A 81 -3.21 -14.71 1.99
N SER A 82 -2.81 -15.01 3.22
CA SER A 82 -3.33 -16.09 4.05
C SER A 82 -4.65 -15.70 4.71
N GLY A 83 -4.86 -14.39 4.93
CA GLY A 83 -6.00 -13.82 5.63
C GLY A 83 -5.93 -14.04 7.13
N ASP A 84 -4.73 -14.22 7.69
CA ASP A 84 -4.52 -14.44 9.12
C ASP A 84 -4.45 -13.12 9.92
N GLY A 85 -4.50 -11.98 9.22
CA GLY A 85 -4.46 -10.64 9.81
C GLY A 85 -3.03 -10.13 10.06
N CYS A 86 -2.01 -10.85 9.57
CA CYS A 86 -0.61 -10.48 9.65
C CYS A 86 0.04 -10.62 8.27
N ILE A 87 1.18 -9.94 8.08
CA ILE A 87 2.03 -10.10 6.89
C ILE A 87 3.31 -10.79 7.32
N ASP A 88 3.65 -11.91 6.70
CA ASP A 88 4.92 -12.61 6.90
C ASP A 88 5.97 -12.34 5.79
N GLU A 89 7.20 -12.81 5.99
CA GLU A 89 8.31 -12.58 5.05
C GLU A 89 8.03 -13.20 3.67
N GLU A 90 7.35 -14.35 3.61
CA GLU A 90 7.06 -15.08 2.37
C GLU A 90 5.98 -14.36 1.56
N GLU A 91 4.92 -13.90 2.23
CA GLU A 91 3.84 -13.11 1.64
C GLU A 91 4.36 -11.79 1.07
N PHE A 92 5.11 -11.04 1.89
CA PHE A 92 5.72 -9.78 1.49
C PHE A 92 6.63 -9.95 0.27
N THR A 93 7.51 -10.96 0.33
CA THR A 93 8.47 -11.24 -0.75
C THR A 93 7.76 -11.63 -2.03
N THR A 94 6.70 -12.44 -1.94
CA THR A 94 5.91 -12.87 -3.10
C THR A 94 5.26 -11.69 -3.80
N VAL A 95 4.61 -10.81 -3.02
CA VAL A 95 3.91 -9.64 -3.56
C VAL A 95 4.90 -8.63 -4.14
N CYS A 96 5.93 -8.23 -3.41
CA CYS A 96 6.92 -7.27 -3.88
C CYS A 96 7.70 -7.78 -5.11
N SER A 97 8.02 -9.08 -5.15
CA SER A 97 8.69 -9.67 -6.32
C SER A 97 7.82 -9.63 -7.57
N SER A 98 6.49 -9.71 -7.42
CA SER A 98 5.54 -9.56 -8.54
C SER A 98 5.55 -8.16 -9.18
N TYR A 99 6.07 -7.17 -8.45
CA TYR A 99 6.29 -5.79 -8.90
C TYR A 99 7.70 -5.56 -9.46
N GLY A 100 8.54 -6.60 -9.54
CA GLY A 100 9.86 -6.55 -10.20
C GLY A 100 11.02 -6.27 -9.25
N ILE A 101 10.81 -6.35 -7.93
CA ILE A 101 11.88 -6.28 -6.93
C ILE A 101 12.50 -7.67 -6.77
N SER A 102 13.81 -7.76 -6.49
CA SER A 102 14.42 -9.07 -6.27
C SER A 102 13.98 -9.66 -4.93
N PRO A 103 13.75 -10.99 -4.83
CA PRO A 103 13.38 -11.63 -3.57
C PRO A 103 14.37 -11.35 -2.43
N GLU A 104 15.67 -11.27 -2.75
CA GLU A 104 16.70 -10.95 -1.75
C GLU A 104 16.55 -9.52 -1.19
N GLU A 105 16.15 -8.56 -2.02
CA GLU A 105 15.91 -7.20 -1.57
C GLU A 105 14.62 -7.11 -0.75
N CYS A 106 13.56 -7.80 -1.17
CA CYS A 106 12.30 -7.87 -0.41
C CYS A 106 12.51 -8.48 0.98
N SER A 107 13.22 -9.60 1.08
CA SER A 107 13.56 -10.24 2.36
C SER A 107 14.36 -9.29 3.27
N ARG A 108 15.32 -8.56 2.71
CA ARG A 108 16.09 -7.56 3.46
C ARG A 108 15.22 -6.39 3.93
N ALA A 109 14.32 -5.92 3.08
CA ALA A 109 13.37 -4.85 3.40
C ALA A 109 12.43 -5.29 4.53
N PHE A 110 11.84 -6.48 4.41
CA PHE A 110 10.97 -7.07 5.43
C PHE A 110 11.64 -7.10 6.79
N ARG A 111 12.82 -7.70 6.88
CA ARG A 111 13.58 -7.78 8.14
C ARG A 111 13.91 -6.42 8.74
N LYS A 112 14.11 -5.38 7.89
CA LYS A 112 14.41 -4.03 8.36
C LYS A 112 13.20 -3.39 9.03
N PHE A 113 11.99 -3.58 8.52
CA PHE A 113 10.79 -2.95 9.10
C PHE A 113 10.08 -3.80 10.14
N SER A 114 10.08 -5.13 9.99
CA SER A 114 9.36 -6.04 10.89
C SER A 114 10.20 -6.50 12.08
N GLY A 115 11.53 -6.31 12.04
CA GLY A 115 12.45 -6.90 13.00
C GLY A 115 12.58 -8.42 12.87
N GLY A 116 12.06 -9.01 11.78
CA GLY A 116 12.07 -10.45 11.54
C GLY A 116 10.86 -11.21 12.10
N ASP A 117 9.81 -10.50 12.50
CA ASP A 117 8.53 -11.09 12.92
C ASP A 117 7.42 -10.75 11.89
N THR A 118 6.25 -11.31 12.10
CA THR A 118 5.02 -10.96 11.38
C THR A 118 4.58 -9.53 11.70
N VAL A 119 3.93 -8.87 10.74
CA VAL A 119 3.46 -7.49 10.88
C VAL A 119 1.94 -7.46 10.91
N THR A 120 1.38 -7.03 12.04
CA THR A 120 -0.08 -6.84 12.16
C THR A 120 -0.52 -5.58 11.41
N ARG A 121 -1.83 -5.46 11.20
CA ARG A 121 -2.43 -4.30 10.54
C ARG A 121 -2.12 -2.98 11.25
N GLU A 122 -2.13 -2.99 12.58
CA GLU A 122 -1.81 -1.81 13.39
C GLU A 122 -0.33 -1.41 13.25
N ALA A 123 0.57 -2.40 13.21
CA ALA A 123 1.99 -2.14 12.97
C ALA A 123 2.24 -1.63 11.55
N PHE A 124 1.53 -2.17 10.56
CA PHE A 124 1.60 -1.70 9.18
C PHE A 124 1.08 -0.27 9.01
N GLU A 125 0.06 0.15 9.75
CA GLU A 125 -0.42 1.54 9.75
C GLU A 125 0.67 2.52 10.20
N GLU A 126 1.42 2.20 11.25
CA GLU A 126 2.52 3.05 11.72
C GLU A 126 3.66 3.11 10.69
N LEU A 127 4.00 1.97 10.08
CA LEU A 127 5.00 1.93 9.00
C LEU A 127 4.55 2.70 7.75
N TRP A 128 3.24 2.69 7.46
CA TRP A 128 2.63 3.47 6.38
C TRP A 128 2.77 4.97 6.64
N LYS A 129 2.50 5.42 7.87
CA LYS A 129 2.72 6.82 8.28
C LYS A 129 4.19 7.20 8.12
N ASP A 130 5.11 6.35 8.58
CA ASP A 130 6.55 6.55 8.41
C ASP A 130 6.92 6.72 6.93
N TYR A 131 6.44 5.85 6.04
CA TYR A 131 6.77 5.91 4.62
C TYR A 131 6.40 7.25 3.96
N PHE A 132 5.23 7.81 4.31
CA PHE A 132 4.72 9.02 3.68
C PHE A 132 5.10 10.32 4.40
N ALA A 133 5.47 10.26 5.69
CA ALA A 133 5.68 11.46 6.50
C ALA A 133 7.08 11.57 7.13
N SER A 134 7.85 10.47 7.20
CA SER A 134 9.14 10.50 7.86
C SER A 134 10.20 11.21 7.01
N GLU A 135 10.86 12.20 7.60
CA GLU A 135 12.08 12.79 7.03
C GLU A 135 13.34 12.00 7.39
N ASN A 136 13.21 10.93 8.19
CA ASN A 136 14.34 10.08 8.58
C ASN A 136 14.64 9.07 7.46
N PRO A 137 15.81 9.12 6.79
CA PRO A 137 16.16 8.17 5.73
C PRO A 137 16.27 6.72 6.24
N ASP A 138 16.52 6.54 7.54
CA ASP A 138 16.63 5.23 8.17
C ASP A 138 15.31 4.72 8.77
N ALA A 139 14.20 5.43 8.56
CA ALA A 139 12.90 5.00 9.08
C ALA A 139 12.55 3.58 8.59
N PRO A 140 12.06 2.70 9.47
CA PRO A 140 11.65 1.35 9.10
C PRO A 140 10.59 1.36 7.99
N GLY A 141 9.63 2.29 8.07
CA GLY A 141 8.56 2.46 7.08
C GLY A 141 9.05 2.68 5.65
N ASN A 142 10.24 3.24 5.44
CA ASN A 142 10.81 3.44 4.09
C ASN A 142 10.90 2.13 3.30
N CYS A 143 10.97 0.99 3.98
CA CYS A 143 11.17 -0.33 3.39
C CYS A 143 9.88 -1.10 3.09
N ILE A 144 8.69 -0.57 3.39
CA ILE A 144 7.42 -1.31 3.20
C ILE A 144 7.05 -1.60 1.75
N PHE A 145 7.73 -0.99 0.77
CA PHE A 145 7.56 -1.33 -0.64
C PHE A 145 8.74 -2.13 -1.22
N GLY A 146 9.43 -2.88 -0.35
CA GLY A 146 10.39 -3.92 -0.76
C GLY A 146 11.77 -3.41 -1.16
N LYS A 147 11.99 -2.10 -1.18
CA LYS A 147 13.28 -1.49 -1.47
C LYS A 147 14.03 -1.12 -0.21
N THR A 148 15.36 -1.16 -0.32
CA THR A 148 16.27 -0.82 0.78
C THR A 148 17.24 0.32 0.47
N SER A 149 17.29 0.76 -0.80
CA SER A 149 17.97 1.97 -1.24
C SER A 149 17.04 2.85 -2.08
N PHE A 150 17.27 4.16 -2.03
CA PHE A 150 16.47 5.20 -2.69
C PHE A 150 17.32 6.10 -3.58
N ASP A 151 18.48 5.59 -4.03
CA ASP A 151 19.42 6.26 -4.94
C ASP A 151 18.81 6.59 -6.32
#